data_AF-A0A1B8VW07-F1
#
_entry.id   AF-A0A1B8VW07-F1
#
_cell.length_a   1.000
_cell.length_b   1.000
_cell.length_c   1.000
_cell.angle_alpha   90.00
_cell.angle_beta   90.00
_cell.angle_gamma   90.00
#
_symmetry.space_group_name_H-M   'P 1'
#
loop_
_entity.id
_entity.type
_entity.pdbx_description
1 polymer ?
#
loop_
_entity_poly.entity_id
_entity_poly.type
_entity_poly.pdbx_seq_one_letter_code
_entity_poly.pdbx_strand_id
1 'polypeptide(L)'
;MPDTAFDQEMDKSADSSIHSSSMVSKAELIDAGLTALNELGADHICKVCIANSGSCCNGCQHLLDGVGCQKRNTSCTAWLCGFHKFLLYEVGELEQWNAFWNQVPGQDYREDFTPEHIKIEKKLRRQKFAMDHLGEALAADLQEMARSHISIGLILALREKLDKNIDQLMNGDDDHKKKARLKRKIKVLTSDFQRFHYLLAKYQEQLSSDITP
;
A
#
# COMPACT_ATOMS: atom_id res chain seq x y z
N MET A 1 -35.70 19.86 62.03
CA MET A 1 -35.76 20.69 60.81
C MET A 1 -34.66 21.73 60.88
N PRO A 2 -33.99 22.13 59.77
CA PRO A 2 -33.84 21.59 58.40
C PRO A 2 -32.39 21.04 58.18
N ASP A 3 -32.08 20.13 57.24
CA ASP A 3 -31.93 20.24 55.77
C ASP A 3 -30.91 21.27 55.27
N THR A 4 -29.76 20.82 54.76
CA THR A 4 -29.16 21.30 53.49
C THR A 4 -28.03 20.38 53.01
N ALA A 5 -28.16 19.95 51.75
CA ALA A 5 -27.23 19.16 50.98
C ALA A 5 -25.93 19.93 50.65
N PHE A 6 -24.83 19.20 50.55
CA PHE A 6 -23.63 19.60 49.83
C PHE A 6 -23.27 18.50 48.84
N ASP A 7 -23.71 18.70 47.60
CA ASP A 7 -23.13 18.09 46.41
C ASP A 7 -21.77 18.76 46.14
N GLN A 8 -20.73 17.96 45.91
CA GLN A 8 -19.52 18.40 45.20
C GLN A 8 -19.05 17.29 44.26
N GLU A 9 -19.49 17.46 43.01
CA GLU A 9 -18.79 17.21 41.75
C GLU A 9 -17.54 16.33 41.79
N MET A 10 -17.71 15.06 41.39
CA MET A 10 -16.63 14.28 40.80
C MET A 10 -16.56 14.56 39.31
N ASP A 11 -15.51 15.30 38.94
CA ASP A 11 -15.11 15.67 37.60
C ASP A 11 -14.91 14.42 36.70
N LYS A 12 -15.83 14.25 35.74
CA LYS A 12 -15.68 13.32 34.61
C LYS A 12 -14.87 14.00 33.52
N SER A 13 -13.55 13.93 33.61
CA SER A 13 -12.70 14.16 32.44
C SER A 13 -12.63 12.89 31.59
N ALA A 14 -13.65 12.71 30.76
CA ALA A 14 -13.62 11.80 29.63
C ALA A 14 -12.65 12.36 28.58
N ASP A 15 -11.53 11.66 28.42
CA ASP A 15 -10.56 11.87 27.34
C ASP A 15 -11.26 11.65 25.99
N SER A 16 -11.68 12.76 25.38
CA SER A 16 -12.27 12.79 24.04
C SER A 16 -11.20 13.26 23.07
N SER A 17 -10.40 12.31 22.58
CA SER A 17 -9.63 12.53 21.36
C SER A 17 -10.62 12.72 20.21
N ILE A 18 -10.86 13.99 19.86
CA ILE A 18 -11.68 14.39 18.73
C ILE A 18 -10.98 13.89 17.46
N HIS A 19 -11.38 12.72 16.96
CA HIS A 19 -11.11 12.31 15.59
C HIS A 19 -11.86 13.25 14.66
N SER A 20 -11.22 14.35 14.24
CA SER A 20 -11.81 15.31 13.31
C SER A 20 -11.88 14.68 11.91
N SER A 21 -13.00 14.00 11.63
CA SER A 21 -13.33 13.55 10.29
C SER A 21 -13.42 14.73 9.32
N SER A 22 -12.84 14.61 8.14
CA SER A 22 -12.91 15.63 7.08
C SER A 22 -13.71 15.13 5.89
N MET A 23 -14.57 15.99 5.32
CA MET A 23 -15.17 15.74 4.01
C MET A 23 -14.11 15.96 2.92
N VAL A 24 -14.03 15.03 1.98
CA VAL A 24 -13.13 15.09 0.82
C VAL A 24 -13.87 14.66 -0.43
N SER A 25 -13.49 15.24 -1.56
CA SER A 25 -14.01 14.86 -2.87
C SER A 25 -13.36 13.57 -3.39
N LYS A 26 -14.06 12.90 -4.31
CA LYS A 26 -13.55 11.73 -5.02
C LYS A 26 -12.24 12.01 -5.76
N ALA A 27 -12.13 13.18 -6.39
CA ALA A 27 -10.93 13.60 -7.10
C ALA A 27 -9.73 13.74 -6.14
N GLU A 28 -9.92 14.36 -4.97
CA GLU A 28 -8.87 14.51 -3.96
C GLU A 28 -8.38 13.16 -3.41
N LEU A 29 -9.26 12.17 -3.25
CA LEU A 29 -8.86 10.81 -2.84
C LEU A 29 -7.97 10.13 -3.87
N ILE A 30 -8.36 10.21 -5.15
CA ILE A 30 -7.61 9.63 -6.24
C ILE A 30 -6.24 10.30 -6.34
N ASP A 31 -6.19 11.64 -6.26
CA ASP A 31 -4.95 12.40 -6.29
C ASP A 31 -4.03 12.09 -5.10
N ALA A 32 -4.58 11.99 -3.89
CA ALA A 32 -3.80 11.61 -2.70
C ALA A 32 -3.21 10.20 -2.83
N GLY A 33 -4.00 9.24 -3.31
CA GLY A 33 -3.55 7.88 -3.55
C GLY A 33 -2.48 7.78 -4.65
N LEU A 34 -2.66 8.52 -5.74
CA LEU A 34 -1.69 8.61 -6.83
C LEU A 34 -0.38 9.25 -6.38
N THR A 35 -0.46 10.35 -5.64
CA THR A 35 0.71 11.03 -5.08
C THR A 35 1.50 10.08 -4.19
N ALA A 36 0.83 9.37 -3.27
CA ALA A 36 1.49 8.40 -2.40
C ALA A 36 2.15 7.25 -3.19
N LEU A 37 1.49 6.72 -4.23
CA LEU A 37 2.08 5.68 -5.06
C LEU A 37 3.28 6.18 -5.87
N ASN A 38 3.23 7.42 -6.37
CA ASN A 38 4.34 8.03 -7.09
C ASN A 38 5.53 8.29 -6.18
N GLU A 39 5.30 8.75 -4.94
CA GLU A 39 6.35 8.91 -3.94
C GLU A 39 7.04 7.57 -3.56
N LEU A 40 6.38 6.44 -3.81
CA LEU A 40 6.92 5.08 -3.65
C LEU A 40 7.60 4.54 -4.93
N GLY A 41 7.60 5.29 -6.03
CA GLY A 41 8.15 4.82 -7.31
C GLY A 41 7.30 3.75 -8.00
N ALA A 42 5.98 3.77 -7.79
CA ALA A 42 5.06 2.84 -8.42
C ALA A 42 5.16 2.83 -9.96
N ASP A 43 5.46 3.97 -10.57
CA ASP A 43 5.59 4.14 -12.02
C ASP A 43 6.75 3.33 -12.61
N HIS A 44 7.88 3.25 -11.90
CA HIS A 44 9.04 2.45 -12.33
C HIS A 44 8.64 0.97 -12.43
N ILE A 45 7.95 0.47 -11.42
CA ILE A 45 7.46 -0.92 -11.36
C ILE A 45 6.43 -1.19 -12.46
N CYS A 46 5.47 -0.28 -12.64
CA CYS A 46 4.43 -0.38 -13.65
C CYS A 46 5.00 -0.48 -15.07
N LYS A 47 6.01 0.35 -15.39
CA LYS A 47 6.67 0.32 -16.71
C LYS A 47 7.24 -1.06 -17.04
N VAL A 48 7.94 -1.68 -16.10
CA VAL A 48 8.49 -3.04 -16.28
C VAL A 48 7.36 -4.06 -16.41
N CYS A 49 6.32 -3.97 -15.59
CA CYS A 49 5.19 -4.90 -15.65
C CYS A 49 4.45 -4.82 -16.98
N ILE A 50 4.16 -3.62 -17.48
CA ILE A 50 3.47 -3.41 -18.76
C ILE A 50 4.31 -3.97 -19.92
N ALA A 51 5.61 -3.68 -19.95
CA ALA A 51 6.51 -4.16 -21.01
C ALA A 51 6.67 -5.69 -21.05
N ASN A 52 6.37 -6.39 -19.94
CA ASN A 52 6.54 -7.84 -19.80
C ASN A 52 5.21 -8.60 -19.64
N SER A 53 4.10 -8.04 -20.15
CA SER A 53 2.75 -8.63 -20.08
C SER A 53 2.27 -8.97 -18.66
N GLY A 54 2.83 -8.29 -17.66
CA GLY A 54 2.53 -8.43 -16.24
C GLY A 54 1.65 -7.30 -15.69
N SER A 55 0.98 -6.52 -16.55
CA SER A 55 0.13 -5.40 -16.12
C SER A 55 -1.07 -5.87 -15.29
N CYS A 56 -1.31 -5.24 -14.14
CA CYS A 56 -2.52 -5.49 -13.32
C CYS A 56 -3.79 -4.91 -13.99
N CYS A 57 -3.59 -3.94 -14.88
CA CYS A 57 -4.64 -3.34 -15.70
C CYS A 57 -4.89 -4.10 -17.01
N ASN A 58 -4.31 -5.29 -17.21
CA ASN A 58 -4.50 -6.04 -18.46
C ASN A 58 -5.99 -6.25 -18.76
N GLY A 59 -6.39 -5.96 -20.00
CA GLY A 59 -7.79 -5.98 -20.46
C GLY A 59 -8.65 -4.80 -20.00
N CYS A 60 -8.09 -3.78 -19.36
CA CYS A 60 -8.82 -2.54 -19.05
C CYS A 60 -8.88 -1.64 -20.30
N GLN A 61 -10.07 -1.17 -20.65
CA GLN A 61 -10.28 -0.24 -21.78
C GLN A 61 -9.55 1.10 -21.64
N HIS A 62 -9.12 1.44 -20.41
CA HIS A 62 -8.38 2.65 -20.11
C HIS A 62 -6.86 2.42 -20.04
N LEU A 63 -6.36 1.20 -20.25
CA LEU A 63 -4.93 0.94 -20.33
C LEU A 63 -4.44 1.23 -21.76
N LEU A 64 -3.45 2.11 -21.88
CA LEU A 64 -2.76 2.36 -23.14
C LEU A 64 -1.35 1.73 -23.09
N ASP A 65 -1.03 0.93 -24.10
CA ASP A 65 0.27 0.24 -24.20
C ASP A 65 1.44 1.23 -24.17
N GLY A 66 2.45 0.93 -23.36
CA GLY A 66 3.63 1.79 -23.18
C GLY A 66 3.39 3.10 -22.43
N VAL A 67 2.13 3.48 -22.14
CA VAL A 67 1.79 4.72 -21.42
C VAL A 67 1.24 4.42 -20.02
N GLY A 68 0.34 3.44 -19.89
CA GLY A 68 -0.33 3.12 -18.62
C GLY A 68 -1.81 3.51 -18.60
N CYS A 69 -2.40 3.51 -17.40
CA CYS A 69 -3.83 3.79 -17.21
C CYS A 69 -4.16 5.26 -17.48
N GLN A 70 -5.12 5.52 -18.38
CA GLN A 70 -5.58 6.85 -18.78
C GLN A 70 -6.74 7.39 -17.93
N LYS A 71 -7.38 6.52 -17.13
CA LYS A 71 -8.53 6.89 -16.30
C LYS A 71 -8.56 6.04 -15.03
N ARG A 72 -7.73 6.41 -14.06
CA ARG A 72 -7.74 5.75 -12.74
C ARG A 72 -8.96 6.23 -11.95
N ASN A 73 -9.59 5.29 -11.26
CA ASN A 73 -10.73 5.51 -10.39
C ASN A 73 -10.35 5.12 -8.94
N THR A 74 -11.22 5.28 -7.95
CA THR A 74 -10.85 4.99 -6.55
C THR A 74 -10.45 3.53 -6.36
N SER A 75 -11.22 2.58 -6.92
CA SER A 75 -10.95 1.14 -6.82
C SER A 75 -9.60 0.75 -7.41
N CYS A 76 -9.29 1.24 -8.61
CA CYS A 76 -7.99 1.01 -9.27
C CYS A 76 -6.84 1.72 -8.55
N THR A 77 -7.13 2.78 -7.80
CA THR A 77 -6.13 3.50 -7.00
C THR A 77 -5.83 2.73 -5.74
N ALA A 78 -6.87 2.31 -5.01
CA ALA A 78 -6.80 1.53 -3.78
C ALA A 78 -6.15 0.16 -3.97
N TRP A 79 -6.44 -0.50 -5.09
CA TRP A 79 -5.93 -1.83 -5.36
C TRP A 79 -4.45 -1.80 -5.74
N LEU A 80 -3.63 -2.35 -4.84
CA LEU A 80 -2.23 -2.67 -5.08
C LEU A 80 -2.05 -4.00 -5.80
N CYS A 81 -1.28 -4.01 -6.89
CA CYS A 81 -0.77 -5.26 -7.45
C CYS A 81 0.26 -5.90 -6.50
N GLY A 82 0.59 -7.19 -6.71
CA GLY A 82 1.52 -7.91 -5.84
C GLY A 82 2.89 -7.24 -5.64
N PHE A 83 3.42 -6.49 -6.61
CA PHE A 83 4.69 -5.77 -6.45
C PHE A 83 4.56 -4.50 -5.61
N HIS A 84 3.52 -3.69 -5.84
CA HIS A 84 3.27 -2.52 -4.97
C HIS A 84 2.94 -2.99 -3.56
N LYS A 85 2.12 -4.04 -3.42
CA LYS A 85 1.81 -4.67 -2.15
C LYS A 85 3.07 -5.17 -1.43
N PHE A 86 4.00 -5.78 -2.16
CA PHE A 86 5.30 -6.19 -1.62
C PHE A 86 6.14 -4.99 -1.15
N LEU A 87 6.24 -3.94 -1.96
CA LEU A 87 6.97 -2.74 -1.58
C LEU A 87 6.41 -2.12 -0.29
N LEU A 88 5.09 -1.88 -0.23
CA LEU A 88 4.44 -1.35 0.96
C LEU A 88 4.57 -2.28 2.18
N TYR A 89 4.58 -3.60 1.96
CA TYR A 89 4.78 -4.58 3.02
C TYR A 89 6.19 -4.48 3.63
N GLU A 90 7.23 -4.39 2.80
CA GLU A 90 8.63 -4.33 3.28
C GLU A 90 8.97 -3.01 3.99
N VAL A 91 8.31 -1.91 3.61
CA VAL A 91 8.48 -0.59 4.27
C VAL A 91 7.52 -0.37 5.44
N GLY A 92 6.64 -1.33 5.74
CA GLY A 92 5.74 -1.28 6.90
C GLY A 92 4.47 -0.42 6.72
N GLU A 93 4.10 -0.07 5.50
CA GLU A 93 3.01 0.88 5.20
C GLU A 93 1.73 0.22 4.66
N LEU A 94 1.78 -1.08 4.37
CA LEU A 94 0.66 -1.79 3.77
C LEU A 94 -0.61 -1.77 4.64
N GLU A 95 -0.46 -1.92 5.96
CA GLU A 95 -1.61 -1.92 6.88
C GLU A 95 -2.29 -0.54 6.92
N GLN A 96 -1.50 0.54 6.93
CA GLN A 96 -2.02 1.89 6.90
C GLN A 96 -2.73 2.19 5.57
N TRP A 97 -2.13 1.77 4.45
CA TRP A 97 -2.76 1.88 3.13
C TRP A 97 -4.13 1.18 3.11
N ASN A 98 -4.19 -0.07 3.56
CA ASN A 98 -5.44 -0.82 3.61
C ASN A 98 -6.45 -0.16 4.55
N ALA A 99 -6.02 0.29 5.73
CA ALA A 99 -6.89 0.97 6.69
C ALA A 99 -7.47 2.28 6.13
N PHE A 100 -6.69 3.02 5.33
CA PHE A 100 -7.17 4.22 4.63
C PHE A 100 -8.24 3.87 3.61
N TRP A 101 -7.99 2.91 2.71
CA TRP A 101 -8.93 2.59 1.64
C TRP A 101 -10.16 1.82 2.13
N ASN A 102 -10.08 1.06 3.23
CA ASN A 102 -11.24 0.36 3.80
C ASN A 102 -12.37 1.29 4.26
N GLN A 103 -12.10 2.57 4.49
CA GLN A 103 -13.13 3.54 4.87
C GLN A 103 -13.83 4.18 3.65
N VAL A 104 -13.30 3.97 2.43
CA VAL A 104 -13.85 4.55 1.20
C VAL A 104 -14.95 3.61 0.65
N PRO A 105 -16.22 4.03 0.63
CA PRO A 105 -17.32 3.17 0.16
C PRO A 105 -17.37 3.08 -1.37
N GLY A 106 -18.09 2.08 -1.89
CA GLY A 106 -18.39 1.98 -3.33
C GLY A 106 -17.24 1.50 -4.21
N GLN A 107 -16.17 0.98 -3.62
CA GLN A 107 -15.11 0.30 -4.37
C GLN A 107 -15.53 -1.12 -4.73
N ASP A 108 -15.24 -1.54 -5.96
CA ASP A 108 -15.46 -2.92 -6.43
C ASP A 108 -14.36 -3.32 -7.45
N TYR A 109 -14.33 -4.59 -7.85
CA TYR A 109 -13.37 -5.12 -8.83
C TYR A 109 -13.49 -4.39 -10.15
N ARG A 110 -12.56 -3.46 -10.41
CA ARG A 110 -12.48 -2.61 -11.62
C ARG A 110 -13.67 -1.66 -11.84
N GLU A 111 -14.62 -1.62 -10.92
CA GLU A 111 -15.77 -0.72 -10.94
C GLU A 111 -15.67 0.26 -9.77
N ASP A 112 -16.23 1.46 -9.91
CA ASP A 112 -16.14 2.52 -8.91
C ASP A 112 -17.47 3.28 -8.80
N PHE A 113 -18.17 3.00 -7.70
CA PHE A 113 -19.42 3.62 -7.27
C PHE A 113 -19.21 4.59 -6.10
N THR A 114 -17.96 5.01 -5.86
CA THR A 114 -17.63 5.94 -4.77
C THR A 114 -18.40 7.24 -4.98
N PRO A 115 -19.14 7.74 -3.98
CA PRO A 115 -19.81 9.03 -4.02
C PRO A 115 -18.84 10.17 -4.30
N GLU A 116 -19.35 11.27 -4.86
CA GLU A 116 -18.52 12.43 -5.20
C GLU A 116 -17.85 13.06 -3.97
N HIS A 117 -18.50 12.97 -2.80
CA HIS A 117 -17.96 13.46 -1.53
C HIS A 117 -18.14 12.40 -0.46
N ILE A 118 -17.07 12.14 0.30
CA ILE A 118 -17.09 11.19 1.40
C ILE A 118 -16.44 11.77 2.65
N LYS A 119 -16.81 11.20 3.79
CA LYS A 119 -16.24 11.54 5.08
C LYS A 119 -15.09 10.58 5.38
N ILE A 120 -13.89 11.11 5.61
CA ILE A 120 -12.68 10.36 5.93
C ILE A 120 -12.27 10.62 7.38
N GLU A 121 -11.94 9.56 8.10
CA GLU A 121 -11.45 9.62 9.49
C GLU A 121 -9.93 9.50 9.55
N LYS A 122 -9.36 8.61 8.74
CA LYS A 122 -7.91 8.39 8.65
C LYS A 122 -7.39 9.03 7.39
N LYS A 123 -6.41 9.94 7.51
CA LYS A 123 -5.72 10.49 6.34
C LYS A 123 -4.59 9.57 5.91
N LEU A 124 -4.35 9.49 4.60
CA LEU A 124 -3.17 8.82 4.08
C LEU A 124 -1.94 9.62 4.55
N ARG A 125 -1.04 8.97 5.29
CA ARG A 125 0.14 9.66 5.81
C ARG A 125 1.10 9.90 4.65
N ARG A 126 1.56 11.14 4.51
CA ARG A 126 2.72 11.41 3.64
C ARG A 126 3.97 10.85 4.28
N GLN A 127 4.79 10.21 3.47
CA GLN A 127 6.05 9.69 3.92
C GLN A 127 7.01 10.85 4.24
N LYS A 128 7.79 10.69 5.32
CA LYS A 128 8.79 11.71 5.71
C LYS A 128 9.91 11.80 4.66
N PHE A 129 10.15 10.70 3.94
CA PHE A 129 11.12 10.60 2.86
C PHE A 129 10.47 9.95 1.63
N ALA A 130 10.69 10.53 0.45
CA ALA A 130 10.28 9.89 -0.79
C ALA A 130 11.07 8.58 -0.97
N MET A 131 10.35 7.50 -1.23
CA MET A 131 10.90 6.15 -1.40
C MET A 131 11.01 5.75 -2.88
N ASP A 132 10.97 6.73 -3.79
CA ASP A 132 11.04 6.52 -5.24
C ASP A 132 12.23 5.62 -5.64
N HIS A 133 13.39 5.81 -4.99
CA HIS A 133 14.60 5.00 -5.20
C HIS A 133 14.42 3.51 -4.84
N LEU A 134 13.57 3.16 -3.88
CA LEU A 134 13.23 1.77 -3.57
C LEU A 134 12.36 1.18 -4.69
N GLY A 135 11.38 1.93 -5.17
CA GLY A 135 10.56 1.54 -6.32
C GLY A 135 11.40 1.36 -7.59
N GLU A 136 12.34 2.28 -7.85
CA GLU A 136 13.30 2.20 -8.95
C GLU A 136 14.21 0.97 -8.85
N ALA A 137 14.76 0.68 -7.66
CA ALA A 137 15.60 -0.49 -7.47
C ALA A 137 14.83 -1.80 -7.65
N LEU A 138 13.59 -1.89 -7.13
CA LEU A 138 12.72 -3.03 -7.37
C LEU A 138 12.43 -3.20 -8.87
N ALA A 139 12.15 -2.10 -9.58
CA ALA A 139 11.94 -2.13 -11.02
C ALA A 139 13.19 -2.61 -11.78
N ALA A 140 14.38 -2.15 -11.39
CA ALA A 140 15.64 -2.58 -12.00
C ALA A 140 15.87 -4.10 -11.82
N ASP A 141 15.62 -4.63 -10.62
CA ASP A 141 15.74 -6.06 -10.34
C ASP A 141 14.70 -6.89 -11.13
N LEU A 142 13.46 -6.41 -11.22
CA LEU A 142 12.42 -7.03 -12.05
C LEU A 142 12.81 -7.04 -13.54
N GLN A 143 13.40 -5.96 -14.02
CA GLN A 143 13.85 -5.82 -15.40
C GLN A 143 15.03 -6.75 -15.72
N GLU A 144 15.95 -6.94 -14.78
CA GLU A 144 17.04 -7.91 -14.91
C GLU A 144 16.52 -9.35 -14.89
N MET A 145 15.59 -9.66 -14.00
CA MET A 145 14.93 -10.97 -13.95
C MET A 145 14.20 -11.27 -15.25
N ALA A 146 13.45 -10.32 -15.80
CA ALA A 146 12.75 -10.48 -17.08
C ALA A 146 13.71 -10.73 -18.26
N ARG A 147 14.93 -10.18 -18.22
CA ARG A 147 15.96 -10.42 -19.25
C ARG A 147 16.67 -11.76 -19.08
N SER A 148 16.89 -12.18 -17.85
CA SER A 148 17.67 -13.37 -17.52
C SER A 148 16.86 -14.67 -17.65
N HIS A 149 15.53 -14.59 -17.61
CA HIS A 149 14.64 -15.74 -17.73
C HIS A 149 13.83 -15.68 -19.02
N ILE A 150 13.90 -16.76 -19.81
CA ILE A 150 13.25 -16.87 -21.13
C ILE A 150 11.74 -17.17 -21.01
N SER A 151 11.26 -17.56 -19.83
CA SER A 151 9.87 -17.95 -19.61
C SER A 151 8.91 -16.76 -19.71
N ILE A 152 8.10 -16.75 -20.76
CA ILE A 152 6.96 -15.84 -20.93
C ILE A 152 6.05 -15.94 -19.71
N GLY A 153 5.64 -14.80 -19.16
CA GLY A 153 4.71 -14.74 -18.02
C GLY A 153 5.36 -14.90 -16.64
N LEU A 154 6.69 -14.95 -16.53
CA LEU A 154 7.38 -15.00 -15.23
C LEU A 154 6.99 -13.84 -14.32
N ILE A 155 7.03 -12.61 -14.84
CA ILE A 155 6.69 -11.40 -14.08
C ILE A 155 5.25 -11.45 -13.59
N LEU A 156 4.32 -11.91 -14.43
CA LEU A 156 2.92 -12.11 -14.07
C LEU A 156 2.78 -13.15 -12.93
N ALA A 157 3.40 -14.32 -13.09
CA ALA A 157 3.33 -15.38 -12.09
C ALA A 157 3.97 -14.97 -10.76
N LEU A 158 5.07 -14.22 -10.79
CA LEU A 158 5.71 -13.70 -9.59
C LEU A 158 4.82 -12.70 -8.88
N ARG A 159 4.25 -11.74 -9.62
CA ARG A 159 3.29 -10.75 -9.11
C ARG A 159 2.13 -11.43 -8.39
N GLU A 160 1.50 -12.42 -9.02
CA GLU A 160 0.36 -13.15 -8.43
C GLU A 160 0.75 -13.98 -7.20
N LYS A 161 1.93 -14.59 -7.21
CA LYS A 161 2.45 -15.31 -6.04
C LYS A 161 2.71 -14.35 -4.87
N LEU A 162 3.31 -13.20 -5.11
CA LEU A 162 3.53 -12.20 -4.07
C LEU A 162 2.20 -11.71 -3.50
N ASP A 163 1.28 -11.31 -4.38
CA ASP A 163 -0.06 -10.86 -4.02
C ASP A 163 -0.76 -11.83 -3.07
N LYS A 164 -0.84 -13.10 -3.49
CA LYS A 164 -1.47 -14.17 -2.70
C LYS A 164 -0.78 -14.44 -1.36
N ASN A 165 0.56 -14.46 -1.32
CA ASN A 165 1.26 -14.74 -0.06
C ASN A 165 1.11 -13.59 0.93
N ILE A 166 1.08 -12.34 0.46
CA ILE A 166 0.89 -11.17 1.31
C ILE A 166 -0.56 -11.10 1.80
N ASP A 167 -1.56 -11.33 0.94
CA ASP A 167 -2.95 -11.39 1.37
C ASP A 167 -3.19 -12.45 2.45
N GLN A 168 -2.59 -13.63 2.28
CA GLN A 168 -2.64 -14.68 3.30
C GLN A 168 -1.92 -14.31 4.60
N LEU A 169 -0.89 -13.46 4.52
CA LEU A 169 -0.13 -13.01 5.68
C LEU A 169 -0.91 -11.94 6.46
N MET A 170 -1.62 -11.05 5.75
CA MET A 170 -2.44 -9.97 6.33
C MET A 170 -3.78 -10.46 6.87
N ASN A 171 -4.44 -11.39 6.17
CA ASN A 171 -5.76 -11.90 6.54
C ASN A 171 -5.71 -13.19 7.38
N GLY A 172 -4.51 -13.66 7.74
CA GLY A 172 -4.34 -14.93 8.45
C GLY A 172 -4.56 -14.81 9.95
N ASP A 173 -5.17 -15.85 10.54
CA ASP A 173 -5.23 -16.07 12.00
C ASP A 173 -3.86 -15.93 12.67
N ASP A 174 -3.83 -15.73 13.98
CA ASP A 174 -2.62 -15.60 14.81
C ASP A 174 -1.76 -16.90 14.93
N ASP A 175 -1.83 -17.78 13.93
CA ASP A 175 -0.86 -18.85 13.73
C ASP A 175 0.50 -18.28 13.32
N HIS A 176 1.36 -18.08 14.32
CA HIS A 176 2.73 -17.63 14.15
C HIS A 176 3.55 -18.53 13.20
N LYS A 177 3.32 -19.85 13.18
CA LYS A 177 4.05 -20.77 12.29
C LYS A 177 3.67 -20.54 10.83
N LYS A 178 2.38 -20.33 10.55
CA LYS A 178 1.88 -19.98 9.22
C LYS A 178 2.43 -18.64 8.77
N LYS A 179 2.37 -17.60 9.62
CA LYS A 179 2.94 -16.27 9.33
C LYS A 179 4.44 -16.37 9.01
N ALA A 180 5.22 -17.09 9.82
CA ALA A 180 6.65 -17.31 9.57
C ALA A 180 6.94 -18.09 8.26
N ARG A 181 6.06 -19.02 7.87
CA ARG A 181 6.17 -19.74 6.59
C ARG A 181 5.93 -18.81 5.40
N LEU A 182 4.92 -17.96 5.48
CA LEU A 182 4.58 -16.99 4.42
C LEU A 182 5.70 -15.96 4.24
N LYS A 183 6.24 -15.42 5.34
CA LYS A 183 7.41 -14.53 5.30
C LYS A 183 8.60 -15.18 4.60
N ARG A 184 8.90 -16.45 4.91
CA ARG A 184 9.97 -17.21 4.21
C ARG A 184 9.69 -17.38 2.72
N LYS A 185 8.44 -17.64 2.33
CA LYS A 185 8.07 -17.75 0.91
C LYS A 185 8.27 -16.43 0.18
N ILE A 186 7.87 -15.30 0.76
CA ILE A 186 8.08 -13.97 0.18
C ILE A 186 9.58 -13.73 -0.02
N LYS A 187 10.41 -14.02 1.00
CA LYS A 187 11.89 -13.91 0.88
C LYS A 187 12.47 -14.78 -0.24
N VAL A 188 12.00 -16.02 -0.39
CA VAL A 188 12.45 -16.90 -1.48
C VAL A 188 12.02 -16.38 -2.85
N LEU A 189 10.81 -15.83 -2.98
CA LEU A 189 10.33 -15.26 -4.24
C LEU A 189 11.10 -14.01 -4.68
N THR A 190 11.80 -13.36 -3.75
CA THR A 190 12.46 -12.07 -3.94
C THR A 190 13.96 -12.13 -3.70
N SER A 191 14.54 -13.33 -3.58
CA SER A 191 15.94 -13.53 -3.23
C SER A 191 16.93 -12.86 -4.18
N ASP A 192 16.54 -12.72 -5.44
CA ASP A 192 17.39 -12.19 -6.50
C ASP A 192 17.27 -10.66 -6.62
N PHE A 193 16.44 -10.01 -5.79
CA PHE A 193 16.24 -8.57 -5.77
C PHE A 193 17.32 -7.84 -4.97
N GLN A 194 18.57 -8.02 -5.41
CA GLN A 194 19.75 -7.55 -4.68
C GLN A 194 19.78 -6.04 -4.49
N ARG A 195 19.43 -5.26 -5.52
CA ARG A 195 19.45 -3.79 -5.43
C ARG A 195 18.39 -3.30 -4.46
N PHE A 196 17.18 -3.85 -4.58
CA PHE A 196 16.09 -3.52 -3.69
C PHE A 196 16.42 -3.86 -2.23
N HIS A 197 16.93 -5.07 -1.96
CA HIS A 197 17.27 -5.50 -0.60
C HIS A 197 18.38 -4.65 0.02
N TYR A 198 19.37 -4.25 -0.78
CA TYR A 198 20.44 -3.36 -0.33
C TYR A 198 19.91 -1.98 0.09
N LEU A 199 19.06 -1.36 -0.73
CA LEU A 199 18.49 -0.05 -0.39
C LEU A 199 17.47 -0.14 0.75
N LEU A 200 16.69 -1.22 0.80
CA LEU A 200 15.74 -1.47 1.88
C LEU A 200 16.46 -1.55 3.24
N ALA A 201 17.60 -2.24 3.32
CA ALA A 201 18.39 -2.31 4.55
C ALA A 201 18.86 -0.91 5.00
N LYS A 202 19.36 -0.08 4.08
CA LYS A 202 19.74 1.31 4.38
C LYS A 202 18.58 2.16 4.88
N TYR A 203 17.41 2.01 4.23
CA TYR A 203 16.19 2.71 4.66
C TYR A 203 15.80 2.31 6.09
N GLN A 204 15.88 1.01 6.42
CA GLN A 204 15.58 0.51 7.76
C GLN A 204 16.60 1.01 8.81
N GLU A 205 17.89 1.11 8.46
CA GLU A 205 18.92 1.71 9.31
C GLU A 205 18.61 3.18 9.61
N GLN A 206 18.25 3.97 8.59
CA GLN A 206 17.88 5.38 8.75
C GLN A 206 16.68 5.56 9.69
N LEU A 207 15.63 4.74 9.52
CA LEU A 207 14.47 4.74 10.41
C LEU A 207 14.86 4.44 11.86
N SER A 208 15.79 3.50 12.09
CA SER A 208 16.26 3.17 13.44
C SER A 208 17.09 4.30 14.08
N SER A 209 17.87 5.03 13.27
CA SER A 209 18.67 6.16 13.75
C SER A 209 17.83 7.38 14.12
N ASP A 210 16.70 7.59 13.44
CA ASP A 210 15.74 8.67 13.73
C ASP A 210 14.93 8.44 15.02
N ILE A 211 14.94 7.21 15.57
CA ILE A 211 14.21 6.83 16.80
C ILE A 211 15.09 6.97 18.05
N THR A 212 16.39 7.23 17.90
CA THR A 212 17.31 7.42 19.03
C THR A 212 17.58 8.92 19.24
N PRO A 213 17.06 9.55 20.32
CA PRO A 213 17.34 10.95 20.63
C PRO A 213 18.78 11.20 21.09
#